data_AF-A0A975LM37-F1
#
_entry.id   AF-A0A975LM37-F1
#
_cell.length_a   1.000
_cell.length_b   1.000
_cell.length_c   1.000
_cell.angle_alpha   90.00
_cell.angle_beta   90.00
_cell.angle_gamma   90.00
#
_symmetry.space_group_name_H-M   'P 1'
#
loop_
_entity.id
_entity.type
_entity.pdbx_description
1 polymer ?
#
loop_
_entity_poly.entity_id
_entity_poly.type
_entity_poly.pdbx_seq_one_letter_code
_entity_poly.pdbx_strand_id
1 'polypeptide(L)' 'MFVNKNIKTLREREGLTQVELAKRIGVSDRTIQKYESSKILDYKLTTLIIFKELFNVSLDDLVFKDLTK' A
#
# COMPACT_ATOMS: atom_id res chain seq x y z
N MET A 1 -1.43 -2.16 13.07
CA MET A 1 -1.62 -1.27 11.90
C MET A 1 -2.02 -2.13 10.72
N PHE A 2 -2.97 -1.70 9.90
CA PHE A 2 -3.52 -2.53 8.80
C PHE A 2 -2.87 -2.25 7.43
N VAL A 3 -1.90 -1.32 7.38
CA VAL A 3 -1.27 -0.80 6.15
C VAL A 3 -0.85 -1.90 5.18
N ASN A 4 -0.11 -2.92 5.61
CA ASN A 4 0.38 -3.96 4.71
C ASN A 4 -0.75 -4.73 4.02
N LYS A 5 -1.80 -5.06 4.78
CA LYS A 5 -3.00 -5.75 4.26
C LYS A 5 -3.80 -4.81 3.36
N ASN A 6 -3.97 -3.57 3.77
CA ASN A 6 -4.72 -2.56 3.04
C ASN A 6 -4.07 -2.24 1.69
N ILE A 7 -2.75 -2.06 1.62
CA ILE A 7 -2.03 -1.85 0.35
C ILE A 7 -2.29 -3.00 -0.60
N LYS A 8 -2.18 -4.25 -0.11
CA LYS A 8 -2.43 -5.45 -0.91
C LYS A 8 -3.88 -5.47 -1.43
N THR A 9 -4.85 -5.24 -0.55
CA THR A 9 -6.27 -5.24 -0.91
C THR A 9 -6.61 -4.12 -1.90
N LEU A 10 -6.09 -2.91 -1.70
CA LEU A 10 -6.32 -1.79 -2.62
C LEU A 10 -5.67 -2.06 -3.99
N ARG A 11 -4.46 -2.61 -4.01
CA ARG A 11 -3.79 -3.05 -5.26
C ARG A 11 -4.66 -4.06 -6.02
N GLU A 12 -5.19 -5.06 -5.32
CA GLU A 12 -6.01 -6.12 -5.92
C GLU A 12 -7.37 -5.60 -6.40
N ARG A 13 -7.98 -4.64 -5.70
CA ARG A 13 -9.21 -3.95 -6.14
C ARG A 13 -9.01 -3.16 -7.43
N GLU A 14 -7.83 -2.57 -7.61
CA GLU A 14 -7.43 -1.87 -8.84
C GLU A 14 -6.97 -2.84 -9.96
N GLY A 15 -6.95 -4.16 -9.71
CA GLY A 15 -6.50 -5.17 -10.68
C GLY A 15 -5.01 -5.12 -11.02
N LEU A 16 -4.18 -4.49 -10.18
CA LEU A 16 -2.76 -4.29 -10.44
C LEU A 16 -1.91 -5.46 -9.94
N THR A 17 -0.88 -5.82 -10.67
CA THR A 17 0.23 -6.65 -10.16
C THR A 17 1.15 -5.85 -9.25
N GLN A 18 1.95 -6.51 -8.42
CA GLN A 18 2.95 -5.83 -7.57
C GLN A 18 3.96 -5.03 -8.41
N VAL A 19 4.32 -5.53 -9.59
CA VAL A 19 5.24 -4.85 -10.53
C VAL A 19 4.60 -3.59 -11.11
N GLU A 20 3.33 -3.63 -11.47
CA GLU A 20 2.62 -2.44 -11.98
C GLU A 20 2.43 -1.37 -10.91
N LEU A 21 2.09 -1.78 -9.68
CA LEU A 21 2.04 -0.86 -8.55
C LEU A 21 3.40 -0.20 -8.30
N ALA A 22 4.48 -1.00 -8.33
CA ALA A 22 5.84 -0.51 -8.16
C ALA A 22 6.20 0.55 -9.21
N LYS A 23 5.85 0.30 -10.48
CA LYS A 23 6.03 1.26 -11.58
C LYS A 23 5.21 2.53 -11.37
N ARG A 24 3.95 2.44 -10.92
CA ARG A 24 3.10 3.61 -10.68
C ARG A 24 3.65 4.54 -9.60
N ILE A 25 4.23 4.00 -8.53
CA ILE A 25 4.75 4.81 -7.42
C ILE A 25 6.26 5.06 -7.48
N GLY A 26 6.93 4.60 -8.53
CA GLY A 26 8.36 4.85 -8.76
C GLY A 26 9.29 4.09 -7.81
N VAL A 27 8.95 2.86 -7.41
CA VAL A 27 9.80 2.00 -6.55
C VAL A 27 10.08 0.66 -7.21
N SER A 28 10.95 -0.16 -6.59
CA SER A 28 11.16 -1.54 -7.03
C SER A 28 10.00 -2.45 -6.63
N ASP A 29 9.76 -3.48 -7.43
CA ASP A 29 8.86 -4.61 -7.14
C ASP A 29 9.12 -5.21 -5.75
N ARG A 30 10.40 -5.38 -5.37
CA ARG A 30 10.83 -5.88 -4.06
C ARG A 30 10.40 -4.94 -2.92
N THR A 31 10.29 -3.65 -3.18
CA THR A 31 9.81 -2.67 -2.20
C THR A 31 8.32 -2.85 -1.94
N ILE A 32 7.51 -3.03 -2.99
CA ILE A 32 6.09 -3.37 -2.85
C ILE A 32 5.89 -4.69 -2.11
N GLN A 33 6.65 -5.73 -2.49
CA GLN A 33 6.59 -7.02 -1.80
C GLN A 33 6.87 -6.87 -0.30
N LYS A 34 7.85 -6.04 0.08
CA LYS A 34 8.14 -5.77 1.48
C LYS A 34 7.01 -5.01 2.17
N TYR A 35 6.40 -4.01 1.53
CA TYR A 35 5.26 -3.27 2.08
C TYR A 35 4.02 -4.14 2.28
N GLU A 36 3.73 -5.05 1.35
CA GLU A 36 2.59 -5.97 1.49
C GLU A 36 2.89 -7.13 2.45
N SER A 37 4.16 -7.41 2.72
CA SER A 37 4.56 -8.36 3.75
C SER A 37 4.40 -7.78 5.15
N SER A 38 4.07 -8.62 6.13
CA SER A 38 3.99 -8.22 7.55
C SER A 38 5.36 -7.89 8.18
N LYS A 39 6.42 -7.69 7.38
CA LYS A 39 7.80 -7.46 7.83
C LYS A 39 8.18 -5.99 7.96
N ILE A 40 7.38 -5.07 7.41
CA ILE A 40 7.58 -3.64 7.58
C ILE A 40 6.51 -3.08 8.51
N LEU A 41 6.96 -2.50 9.62
CA LEU A 41 6.15 -1.77 10.58
C LEU A 41 6.39 -0.25 10.49
N ASP A 42 7.60 0.16 10.07
CA ASP A 42 7.96 1.56 9.86
C ASP A 42 7.86 1.94 8.37
N TYR A 43 6.78 2.65 8.04
CA TYR A 43 6.56 3.23 6.72
C TYR A 43 7.01 4.69 6.73
N LYS A 44 7.71 5.12 5.68
CA LYS A 44 7.96 6.54 5.47
C LYS A 44 6.63 7.25 5.24
N LEU A 45 6.41 8.39 5.88
CA LEU A 45 5.20 9.18 5.70
C LEU A 45 4.96 9.54 4.22
N THR A 46 6.02 9.83 3.48
CA THR A 46 5.95 10.10 2.03
C THR A 46 5.36 8.93 1.24
N THR A 47 5.74 7.70 1.58
CA THR A 47 5.17 6.49 0.97
C THR A 47 3.68 6.36 1.27
N LEU A 48 3.27 6.62 2.52
CA LEU A 48 1.86 6.56 2.90
C LEU A 48 1.02 7.62 2.19
N ILE A 49 1.55 8.82 2.02
CA ILE A 49 0.91 9.90 1.25
C ILE A 49 0.74 9.47 -0.21
N ILE A 50 1.76 8.85 -0.83
CA ILE A 50 1.64 8.36 -2.22
C ILE A 50 0.52 7.32 -2.34
N PHE A 51 0.42 6.38 -1.39
CA PHE A 51 -0.66 5.39 -1.42
C PHE A 51 -2.04 6.00 -1.19
N LYS A 52 -2.15 6.98 -0.28
CA LYS A 52 -3.38 7.76 -0.07
C LYS A 52 -3.85 8.39 -1.37
N GLU A 53 -2.97 9.10 -2.08
CA GLU A 53 -3.30 9.74 -3.36
C GLU A 53 -3.63 8.70 -4.45
N LEU A 54 -2.83 7.64 -4.56
CA LEU A 54 -2.99 6.62 -5.60
C LEU A 54 -4.32 5.88 -5.50
N PHE A 55 -4.71 5.49 -4.28
CA PHE A 55 -5.91 4.69 -4.04
C PHE A 55 -7.12 5.53 -3.63
N ASN A 56 -6.97 6.86 -3.57
CA ASN A 56 -8.01 7.79 -3.16
C ASN A 56 -8.69 7.41 -1.83
N VAL A 57 -7.88 7.06 -0.82
CA VAL A 57 -8.34 6.71 0.54
C VAL A 57 -7.82 7.71 1.55
N SER A 58 -8.45 7.84 2.71
CA SER A 58 -7.87 8.65 3.78
C SER A 58 -6.63 7.96 4.38
N LEU A 59 -5.70 8.75 4.93
CA LEU A 59 -4.55 8.19 5.62
C LEU A 59 -5.00 7.37 6.84
N ASP A 60 -6.00 7.85 7.59
CA ASP A 60 -6.57 7.14 8.72
C ASP A 60 -7.17 5.78 8.34
N ASP A 61 -7.89 5.70 7.22
CA ASP A 61 -8.43 4.44 6.70
C ASP A 61 -7.30 3.47 6.32
N LEU A 62 -6.25 3.97 5.65
CA LEU A 62 -5.10 3.16 5.25
C LEU A 62 -4.37 2.57 6.47
N VAL A 63 -4.32 3.32 7.58
CA VAL A 63 -3.51 3.01 8.76
C VAL A 63 -4.27 2.23 9.83
N PHE A 64 -5.44 2.74 10.23
CA PHE A 64 -6.17 2.31 11.42
C PHE A 64 -7.38 1.41 11.12
N LYS A 65 -7.91 1.44 9.89
CA LYS A 65 -9.07 0.63 9.51
C LYS A 65 -8.66 -0.65 8.79
N ASP A 66 -9.38 -1.73 9.03
CA ASP A 66 -9.23 -2.96 8.26
C ASP A 66 -10.07 -2.86 6.97
N LEU A 67 -9.44 -2.64 5.82
CA LEU A 67 -10.13 -2.52 4.53
C LEU A 67 -10.33 -3.87 3.83
N THR A 68 -9.93 -4.98 4.46
CA THR A 68 -10.12 -6.33 3.92
C THR A 68 -11.54 -6.84 4.04
N LYS A 69 -12.36 -6.19 4.86
CA LYS A 69 -13.76 -6.53 5.15
C LYS A 69 -14.74 -5.59 4.47
#